data_AF-A0A1G9YQY6-F1
#
_entry.id   AF-A0A1G9YQY6-F1
#
_cell.length_a   1.000
_cell.length_b   1.000
_cell.length_c   1.000
_cell.angle_alpha   90.00
_cell.angle_beta   90.00
_cell.angle_gamma   90.00
#
_symmetry.space_group_name_H-M   'P 1'
#
loop_
_entity.id
_entity.type
_entity.pdbx_description
1 polymer ?
#
loop_
_entity_poly.entity_id
_entity_poly.type
_entity_poly.pdbx_seq_one_letter_code
_entity_poly.pdbx_strand_id
1 'polypeptide(L)' 'MTRTDTSVEMLDLEIAIAHIALGVARNAAARSPSAENARRVAEAEADVDALLDERLAAA' A
#
# COMPACT_ATOMS: atom_id res chain seq x y z
N MET A 1 -22.16 13.31 6.47
CA MET A 1 -21.50 12.14 5.88
C MET A 1 -22.15 11.85 4.56
N THR A 2 -21.48 12.23 3.48
CA THR A 2 -21.90 11.86 2.12
C THR A 2 -21.18 10.57 1.71
N ARG A 3 -21.70 9.83 0.72
CA ARG A 3 -21.10 8.57 0.26
C ARG A 3 -19.61 8.70 -0.10
N THR A 4 -19.19 9.91 -0.52
CA THR A 4 -17.83 10.25 -0.89
C THR A 4 -16.89 10.41 0.31
N ASP A 5 -17.39 10.94 1.44
CA ASP A 5 -16.60 11.02 2.69
C ASP A 5 -16.22 9.61 3.18
N THR A 6 -17.19 8.69 3.18
CA THR A 6 -16.96 7.29 3.60
C THR A 6 -16.03 6.55 2.65
N SER A 7 -16.03 6.86 1.34
CA SER A 7 -15.06 6.24 0.41
C SER A 7 -13.64 6.76 0.64
N VAL A 8 -13.48 8.03 0.97
CA VAL A 8 -12.16 8.63 1.26
C VAL A 8 -11.55 8.06 2.54
N GLU A 9 -12.32 7.97 3.62
CA GLU A 9 -11.86 7.38 4.88
C GLU A 9 -11.46 5.90 4.73
N MET A 10 -12.17 5.16 3.87
CA MET A 10 -11.84 3.78 3.55
C MET A 10 -10.55 3.67 2.74
N LEU A 11 -10.34 4.53 1.74
CA LEU A 11 -9.06 4.59 1.01
C LEU A 11 -7.89 4.92 1.94
N ASP A 12 -8.06 5.88 2.87
CA ASP A 12 -7.02 6.21 3.85
C ASP A 12 -6.67 5.01 4.75
N LEU A 13 -7.67 4.19 5.13
CA LEU A 13 -7.45 2.96 5.88
C LEU A 13 -6.72 1.89 5.05
N GLU A 14 -7.12 1.69 3.79
CA GLU A 14 -6.48 0.73 2.90
C GLU A 14 -5.01 1.11 2.62
N ILE A 15 -4.73 2.40 2.41
CA ILE A 15 -3.36 2.93 2.28
C ILE A 15 -2.54 2.61 3.53
N ALA A 16 -3.11 2.81 4.72
CA ALA A 16 -2.41 2.52 5.98
C ALA A 16 -2.05 1.02 6.09
N ILE A 17 -2.97 0.13 5.71
CA ILE A 17 -2.76 -1.32 5.71
C ILE A 17 -1.68 -1.72 4.68
N ALA A 18 -1.75 -1.18 3.46
CA ALA A 18 -0.78 -1.43 2.41
C ALA A 18 0.64 -0.97 2.81
N HIS A 19 0.76 0.18 3.47
CA HIS A 19 2.04 0.65 4.00
C HIS A 19 2.64 -0.28 5.07
N ILE A 20 1.81 -0.89 5.93
CA ILE A 20 2.26 -1.89 6.90
C ILE A 20 2.79 -3.13 6.16
N ALA A 21 2.06 -3.62 5.15
CA ALA A 21 2.48 -4.76 4.34
C ALA A 21 3.82 -4.51 3.62
N LEU A 22 4.00 -3.31 3.06
CA LEU A 22 5.26 -2.87 2.47
C LEU A 22 6.41 -2.88 3.48
N GLY A 23 6.16 -2.39 4.70
CA GLY A 23 7.13 -2.45 5.80
C GLY A 23 7.57 -3.89 6.13
N VAL A 24 6.61 -4.82 6.17
CA VAL A 24 6.88 -6.25 6.37
C VAL A 24 7.71 -6.84 5.22
N ALA A 25 7.35 -6.53 3.97
CA ALA A 25 8.10 -6.99 2.79
C ALA A 25 9.55 -6.47 2.79
N ARG A 26 9.74 -5.18 3.09
CA ARG A 26 11.07 -4.56 3.22
C ARG A 26 11.89 -5.21 4.33
N ASN A 27 11.27 -5.51 5.48
CA ASN A 27 11.96 -6.21 6.57
C ASN A 27 12.39 -7.62 6.15
N ALA A 28 11.51 -8.37 5.48
CA ALA A 28 11.81 -9.70 4.98
C ALA A 28 12.96 -9.69 3.96
N ALA A 29 12.96 -8.73 3.03
CA ALA A 29 14.03 -8.53 2.05
C ALA A 29 15.36 -8.15 2.72
N ALA A 30 15.34 -7.26 3.72
CA ALA A 30 16.53 -6.86 4.46
C ALA A 30 17.16 -8.03 5.24
N ARG A 31 16.33 -8.91 5.81
CA ARG A 31 16.78 -10.10 6.56
C ARG A 31 17.23 -11.25 5.67
N SER A 32 16.60 -11.40 4.50
CA SER A 32 16.89 -12.47 3.54
C SER A 32 16.81 -11.92 2.12
N PRO A 33 17.93 -11.38 1.59
CA PRO A 33 17.97 -10.84 0.24
C PRO A 33 17.81 -11.96 -0.78
N SER A 34 16.66 -11.98 -1.44
CA SER A 34 16.35 -12.93 -2.50
C SER A 34 15.53 -12.25 -3.59
N ALA A 35 15.57 -12.79 -4.81
CA ALA A 35 14.76 -12.28 -5.91
C ALA A 35 13.25 -12.29 -5.57
N GLU A 36 12.79 -13.31 -4.86
CA GLU A 36 11.40 -13.41 -4.42
C GLU A 36 11.04 -12.30 -3.42
N ASN A 37 11.89 -12.02 -2.45
CA ASN A 37 11.62 -10.94 -1.50
C ASN A 37 11.72 -9.56 -2.16
N ALA A 38 12.62 -9.37 -3.11
CA ALA A 38 12.67 -8.15 -3.92
C ALA A 38 11.38 -7.96 -4.74
N ARG A 39 10.86 -9.04 -5.32
CA ARG A 39 9.57 -9.03 -6.03
C ARG A 39 8.41 -8.66 -5.11
N ARG A 40 8.34 -9.24 -3.91
CA ARG A 40 7.29 -8.89 -2.92
C ARG A 40 7.36 -7.43 -2.47
N VAL A 41 8.55 -6.85 -2.38
CA VAL A 41 8.69 -5.41 -2.11
C VAL A 41 8.11 -4.60 -3.26
N ALA A 42 8.49 -4.92 -4.50
CA ALA A 42 7.97 -4.22 -5.69
C ALA A 42 6.45 -4.35 -5.85
N GLU A 43 5.88 -5.54 -5.61
CA GLU A 43 4.43 -5.78 -5.61
C GLU A 43 3.74 -4.92 -4.53
N ALA A 44 4.25 -4.91 -3.29
CA ALA A 44 3.67 -4.10 -2.22
C ALA A 44 3.84 -2.59 -2.43
N GLU A 45 4.90 -2.13 -3.10
CA GLU A 45 5.06 -0.73 -3.51
C GLU A 45 4.02 -0.34 -4.56
N ALA A 46 3.82 -1.19 -5.57
CA ALA A 46 2.82 -0.95 -6.62
C ALA A 46 1.39 -0.89 -6.04
N ASP A 47 1.06 -1.73 -5.07
CA ASP A 47 -0.24 -1.70 -4.39
C ASP A 47 -0.47 -0.39 -3.62
N VAL A 48 0.56 0.13 -2.94
CA VAL A 48 0.50 1.42 -2.24
C VAL A 48 0.31 2.58 -3.24
N ASP A 49 1.07 2.57 -4.33
CA ASP A 49 0.99 3.62 -5.35
C ASP A 49 -0.40 3.66 -6.01
N ALA A 50 -0.98 2.49 -6.32
CA ALA A 50 -2.33 2.40 -6.87
C ALA A 50 -3.39 3.00 -5.94
N LEU A 51 -3.33 2.72 -4.64
CA LEU A 51 -4.26 3.30 -3.66
C LEU A 51 -4.07 4.82 -3.49
N LEU A 52 -2.83 5.31 -3.56
CA LEU A 52 -2.55 6.75 -3.52
C LEU A 52 -3.11 7.46 -4.76
N ASP A 53 -3.01 6.85 -5.94
CA ASP A 53 -3.61 7.36 -7.18
C ASP A 53 -5.14 7.42 -7.08
N GLU A 54 -5.77 6.37 -6.55
CA GLU A 54 -7.22 6.36 -6.29
C GLU A 54 -7.63 7.46 -5.30
N ARG A 55 -6.86 7.62 -4.22
CA ARG A 55 -7.09 8.64 -3.20
C ARG A 55 -6.93 10.06 -3.73
N LEU A 56 -6.00 10.26 -4.66
CA LEU A 56 -5.79 11.52 -5.36
C LEU A 56 -6.96 11.83 -6.31
N ALA A 57 -7.46 10.82 -7.03
CA ALA A 57 -8.59 10.97 -7.95
C ALA A 57 -9.94 11.24 -7.23
N ALA A 58 -10.05 10.84 -5.96
CA ALA A 58 -11.22 11.08 -5.12
C ALA A 58 -11.23 12.47 -4.42
N ALA A 59 -10.16 13.26 -4.54
CA ALA A 59 -10.00 14.59 -3.93
C ALA A 59 -10.59 15.71 -4.80
#